data_AF-A0A919A8W1-F1
#
_entry.id   AF-A0A919A8W1-F1
#
_cell.length_a   1.000
_cell.length_b   1.000
_cell.length_c   1.000
_cell.angle_alpha   90.00
_cell.angle_beta   90.00
_cell.angle_gamma   90.00
#
_symmetry.space_group_name_H-M   'P 1'
#
loop_
_entity.id
_entity.type
_entity.pdbx_description
1 polymer ?
#
loop_
_entity_poly.entity_id
_entity_poly.type
_entity_poly.pdbx_seq_one_letter_code
_entity_poly.pdbx_strand_id
1 'polypeptide(L)'
;MTMVGLFWITEDHVYVGGEPTGAAPGVRLGKDGVECLGTDQGAFWTWDAVRSLDVRDVAVRSPARRLLAIAGDWVDVLLTTHVDQPPPFTVVIGTAEGTVEANALTAARSGVHTTAEYDLSRALLARLAAGAVTVDPPLTWRRARRDAGAPSRAEGEELLRAWAEGGPVSAR
;
A
#
# COMPACT_ATOMS: atom_id res chain seq x y z
N MET A 1 -2.99 2.54 15.04
CA MET A 1 -2.60 2.31 13.64
C MET A 1 -2.70 0.83 13.30
N THR A 2 -2.91 0.49 12.03
CA THR A 2 -2.96 -0.92 11.61
C THR A 2 -2.72 -1.09 10.10
N MET A 3 -2.26 -2.26 9.69
CA MET A 3 -2.08 -2.63 8.29
C MET A 3 -3.32 -3.32 7.73
N VAL A 4 -3.71 -2.93 6.52
CA VAL A 4 -4.68 -3.64 5.69
C VAL A 4 -4.15 -3.70 4.26
N GLY A 5 -3.75 -4.87 3.78
CA GLY A 5 -3.10 -5.01 2.47
C GLY A 5 -1.79 -4.24 2.40
N LEU A 6 -1.69 -3.31 1.46
CA LEU A 6 -0.56 -2.37 1.32
C LEU A 6 -0.73 -1.09 2.13
N PHE A 7 -1.80 -0.92 2.90
CA PHE A 7 -2.12 0.36 3.52
C PHE A 7 -1.86 0.35 5.03
N TRP A 8 -1.00 1.27 5.48
CA TRP A 8 -0.89 1.61 6.90
C TRP A 8 -1.89 2.71 7.22
N ILE A 9 -2.85 2.39 8.09
CA ILE A 9 -3.98 3.26 8.40
C ILE A 9 -3.84 3.76 9.83
N THR A 10 -3.66 5.07 9.97
CA THR A 10 -3.77 5.80 11.23
C THR A 10 -5.17 6.40 11.34
N GLU A 11 -5.41 7.19 12.37
CA GLU A 11 -6.72 7.80 12.57
C GLU A 11 -7.04 8.88 11.52
N ASP A 12 -6.01 9.50 10.96
CA ASP A 12 -6.14 10.65 10.09
C ASP A 12 -5.44 10.49 8.74
N HIS A 13 -4.58 9.47 8.61
CA HIS A 13 -3.79 9.25 7.41
C HIS A 13 -3.85 7.79 6.95
N VAL A 14 -3.85 7.64 5.64
CA VAL A 14 -3.59 6.37 4.96
C VAL A 14 -2.25 6.51 4.28
N TYR A 15 -1.33 5.57 4.50
CA TYR A 15 -0.07 5.51 3.79
C TYR A 15 -0.02 4.27 2.91
N VAL A 16 0.59 4.39 1.73
CA VAL A 16 0.98 3.23 0.92
C VAL A 16 2.30 2.71 1.48
N GLY A 17 2.29 1.47 1.94
CA GLY A 17 3.38 0.88 2.72
C GLY A 17 3.21 1.18 4.21
N GLY A 18 4.33 1.33 4.90
CA GLY A 18 4.39 1.76 6.29
C GLY A 18 4.38 3.28 6.45
N GLU A 19 4.04 3.73 7.65
CA GLU A 19 4.19 5.13 8.02
C GLU A 19 5.67 5.54 8.00
N PRO A 20 6.04 6.57 7.22
CA PRO A 20 7.42 7.05 7.20
C PRO A 20 7.77 7.69 8.54
N THR A 21 8.99 7.41 9.03
CA THR A 21 9.55 8.03 10.24
C THR A 21 10.71 8.95 9.88
N GLY A 22 10.71 10.16 10.44
CA GLY A 22 11.75 11.16 10.17
C GLY A 22 11.83 11.53 8.69
N ALA A 23 12.99 11.34 8.07
CA ALA A 23 13.26 11.62 6.66
C ALA A 23 12.97 10.43 5.72
N ALA A 24 12.40 9.33 6.24
CA ALA A 24 12.15 8.13 5.45
C ALA A 24 11.14 8.38 4.31
N PRO A 25 11.31 7.71 3.18
CA PRO A 25 10.40 7.83 2.06
C PRO A 25 9.04 7.18 2.35
N GLY A 26 7.96 7.80 1.90
CA GLY A 26 6.62 7.23 1.94
C GLY A 26 5.63 7.97 1.05
N VAL A 27 4.45 7.39 0.87
CA VAL A 27 3.35 8.03 0.13
C VAL A 27 2.12 8.10 1.02
N ARG A 28 1.61 9.30 1.25
CA ARG A 28 0.41 9.58 2.03
C ARG A 28 -0.76 9.83 1.08
N LEU A 29 -1.87 9.15 1.34
CA LEU A 29 -3.15 9.33 0.67
C LEU A 29 -4.05 10.15 1.60
N GLY A 30 -4.32 11.39 1.19
CA GLY A 30 -5.19 12.33 1.88
C GLY A 30 -6.53 12.50 1.16
N LYS A 31 -7.44 13.23 1.80
CA LYS A 31 -8.72 13.61 1.17
C LYS A 31 -8.50 14.50 -0.05
N ASP A 32 -7.49 15.35 0.03
CA ASP A 32 -7.21 16.35 -1.01
C ASP A 32 -6.35 15.79 -2.15
N GLY A 33 -5.61 14.70 -1.92
CA GLY A 33 -4.71 14.16 -2.92
C GLY A 33 -3.67 13.17 -2.41
N VAL A 34 -2.61 13.01 -3.22
CA VAL A 34 -1.47 12.13 -2.97
C VAL A 34 -0.24 12.98 -2.67
N GLU A 35 0.46 12.62 -1.60
CA GLU A 35 1.67 13.32 -1.15
C GLU A 35 2.83 12.34 -1.01
N CYS A 36 3.94 12.63 -1.65
CA CYS A 36 5.20 11.93 -1.47
C CYS A 36 5.99 12.60 -0.34
N LEU A 37 6.43 11.80 0.63
CA LEU A 37 7.10 12.23 1.85
C LEU A 37 8.57 11.81 1.83
N GLY A 38 9.45 12.60 2.44
CA GLY A 38 10.90 12.34 2.50
C GLY A 38 11.72 13.38 1.74
N THR A 39 13.02 13.48 2.07
CA THR A 39 13.90 14.59 1.67
C THR A 39 14.03 14.78 0.15
N ASP A 40 13.88 13.72 -0.64
CA ASP A 40 14.16 13.74 -2.08
C ASP A 40 12.93 13.50 -2.98
N GLN A 41 11.72 13.40 -2.41
CA GLN A 41 10.48 13.15 -3.18
C GLN A 41 9.29 14.05 -2.80
N GLY A 42 9.51 15.09 -2.00
CA GLY A 42 8.48 16.01 -1.49
C GLY A 42 7.62 16.68 -2.57
N ALA A 43 6.53 16.02 -2.97
CA ALA A 43 5.64 16.47 -4.02
C ALA A 43 4.19 16.12 -3.66
N PHE A 44 3.26 16.96 -4.12
CA PHE A 44 1.83 16.81 -3.85
C PHE A 44 1.02 16.98 -5.14
N TRP A 45 0.03 16.11 -5.32
CA TRP A 45 -0.94 16.18 -6.41
C TRP A 45 -2.34 16.05 -5.85
N THR A 46 -3.23 16.95 -6.28
CA THR A 46 -4.66 16.77 -6.02
C THR A 46 -5.19 15.55 -6.76
N TRP A 47 -6.29 14.96 -6.30
CA TRP A 47 -6.89 13.80 -6.99
C TRP A 47 -7.22 14.11 -8.46
N ASP A 48 -7.61 15.34 -8.81
CA ASP A 48 -7.86 15.75 -10.20
C ASP A 48 -6.60 15.74 -11.09
N ALA A 49 -5.42 15.90 -10.50
CA ALA A 49 -4.14 15.85 -11.20
C ALA A 49 -3.60 14.42 -11.34
N VAL A 50 -4.09 13.48 -10.53
CA VAL A 50 -3.69 12.07 -10.58
C VAL A 50 -4.51 11.34 -11.66
N ARG A 51 -3.83 10.75 -12.64
CA ARG A 51 -4.41 9.96 -13.73
C ARG A 51 -4.32 8.46 -13.48
N SER A 52 -3.31 8.02 -12.75
CA SER A 52 -3.15 6.64 -12.33
C SER A 52 -2.36 6.56 -11.04
N LEU A 53 -2.60 5.51 -10.27
CA LEU A 53 -1.87 5.21 -9.05
C LEU A 53 -1.68 3.69 -8.95
N ASP A 54 -0.43 3.24 -8.90
CA ASP A 54 -0.08 1.83 -8.89
C ASP A 54 1.15 1.56 -8.02
N VAL A 55 1.51 0.28 -7.84
CA VAL A 55 2.72 -0.15 -7.14
C VAL A 55 3.50 -1.18 -7.95
N ARG A 56 4.83 -1.19 -7.78
CA ARG A 56 5.76 -2.15 -8.37
C ARG A 56 6.75 -2.67 -7.32
N ASP A 57 7.43 -3.76 -7.65
CA ASP A 57 8.52 -4.34 -6.85
C ASP A 57 8.10 -4.79 -5.43
N VAL A 58 6.80 -4.96 -5.22
CA VAL A 58 6.26 -5.51 -3.98
C VAL A 58 6.61 -7.00 -3.89
N ALA A 59 7.16 -7.42 -2.75
CA ALA A 59 7.36 -8.83 -2.46
C ALA A 59 6.01 -9.54 -2.28
N VAL A 60 5.64 -10.38 -3.26
CA VAL A 60 4.39 -11.16 -3.26
C VAL A 60 4.68 -12.67 -3.15
N ARG A 61 3.98 -13.32 -2.23
CA ARG A 61 3.91 -14.78 -2.05
C ARG A 61 3.12 -15.37 -3.22
N SER A 62 3.82 -15.62 -4.32
CA SER A 62 3.23 -16.32 -5.47
C SER A 62 3.34 -17.84 -5.30
N PRO A 63 2.26 -18.61 -5.52
CA PRO A 63 2.33 -20.07 -5.61
C PRO A 63 3.22 -20.53 -6.78
N ALA A 64 3.36 -19.73 -7.84
CA ALA A 64 4.24 -20.02 -8.97
C ALA A 64 5.72 -19.96 -8.58
N ARG A 65 6.13 -19.09 -7.65
CA ARG A 65 7.50 -19.12 -7.07
C ARG A 65 7.76 -20.40 -6.28
N ARG A 66 6.73 -21.00 -5.67
CA ARG A 66 6.83 -22.30 -5.00
C ARG A 66 7.07 -23.44 -6.00
N LEU A 67 6.46 -23.37 -7.19
CA LEU A 67 6.68 -24.34 -8.27
C LEU A 67 8.03 -24.15 -8.97
N LEU A 68 8.46 -22.91 -9.17
CA LEU A 68 9.80 -22.59 -9.68
C LEU A 68 10.91 -23.00 -8.69
N ALA A 69 10.69 -22.87 -7.38
CA ALA A 69 11.63 -23.35 -6.36
C ALA A 69 11.71 -24.89 -6.26
N ILE A 70 10.70 -25.62 -6.75
CA ILE A 70 10.73 -27.09 -6.86
C ILE A 70 11.41 -27.54 -8.16
N ALA A 71 11.49 -26.66 -9.17
CA ALA A 71 11.99 -27.00 -10.51
C ALA A 71 13.33 -26.34 -10.90
N GLY A 72 13.86 -25.41 -10.11
CA GLY A 72 15.06 -24.66 -10.47
C GLY A 72 15.95 -24.36 -9.26
N ASP A 73 17.01 -25.15 -9.12
CA ASP A 73 18.18 -24.86 -8.30
C ASP A 73 19.03 -23.77 -8.99
N TRP A 74 18.53 -22.54 -9.03
CA TRP A 74 19.23 -21.39 -9.62
C TRP A 74 19.19 -20.16 -8.71
N VAL A 75 20.33 -20.01 -8.01
CA VAL A 75 21.04 -18.78 -7.66
C VAL A 75 20.23 -17.71 -6.90
N ASP A 76 20.40 -17.79 -5.59
CA ASP A 76 20.19 -16.76 -4.58
C ASP A 76 20.94 -15.47 -4.98
N VAL A 77 20.23 -14.49 -5.54
CA VAL A 77 20.75 -13.15 -5.79
C VAL A 77 20.16 -12.19 -4.76
N LEU A 78 21.04 -11.86 -3.81
CA LEU A 78 21.13 -10.61 -3.09
C LEU A 78 20.26 -10.43 -1.82
N LEU A 79 20.53 -11.28 -0.83
CA LEU A 79 20.57 -10.84 0.57
C LEU A 79 21.87 -10.04 0.81
N THR A 80 21.85 -8.73 0.55
CA THR A 80 22.89 -7.81 1.05
C THR A 80 22.29 -6.75 1.96
N THR A 81 22.41 -7.01 3.27
CA THR A 81 22.92 -6.05 4.28
C THR A 81 22.26 -4.67 4.42
N HIS A 82 21.14 -4.60 5.14
CA HIS A 82 20.98 -3.82 6.38
C HIS A 82 19.67 -4.22 7.06
N VAL A 83 19.76 -4.86 8.23
CA VAL A 83 18.63 -5.54 8.92
C VAL A 83 17.77 -4.56 9.75
N ASP A 84 17.68 -3.29 9.36
CA ASP A 84 16.89 -2.31 10.12
C ASP A 84 15.79 -1.61 9.32
N GLN A 85 15.75 -1.74 7.99
CA GLN A 85 14.67 -1.16 7.19
C GLN A 85 13.97 -2.20 6.31
N PRO A 86 12.63 -2.23 6.31
CA PRO A 86 11.87 -3.11 5.42
C PRO A 86 12.20 -2.84 3.95
N PRO A 87 12.16 -3.84 3.06
CA PRO A 87 12.50 -3.64 1.65
C PRO A 87 11.60 -2.54 1.03
N PRO A 88 12.19 -1.57 0.32
CA PRO A 88 11.43 -0.55 -0.37
C PRO A 88 10.67 -1.16 -1.55
N PHE A 89 9.57 -0.54 -1.91
CA PHE A 89 8.84 -0.79 -3.14
C PHE A 89 8.41 0.54 -3.77
N THR A 90 8.05 0.50 -5.04
CA THR A 90 7.81 1.70 -5.84
C THR A 90 6.32 1.99 -5.92
N VAL A 91 5.91 3.22 -5.63
CA VAL A 91 4.59 3.77 -5.94
C VAL A 91 4.71 4.58 -7.21
N VAL A 92 3.84 4.28 -8.18
CA VAL A 92 3.84 4.89 -9.51
C VAL A 92 2.63 5.81 -9.62
N ILE A 93 2.87 7.11 -9.78
CA ILE A 93 1.85 8.14 -9.87
C ILE A 93 1.88 8.69 -11.30
N GLY A 94 0.82 8.43 -12.07
CA GLY A 94 0.63 9.05 -13.37
C GLY A 94 -0.05 10.39 -13.24
N THR A 95 0.49 11.43 -13.87
CA THR A 95 -0.07 12.79 -13.94
C THR A 95 -0.17 13.22 -15.41
N ALA A 96 -0.64 14.45 -15.66
CA ALA A 96 -0.68 14.99 -17.03
C ALA A 96 0.73 15.24 -17.61
N GLU A 97 1.71 15.49 -16.74
CA GLU A 97 3.09 15.81 -17.07
C GLU A 97 3.95 14.56 -17.28
N GLY A 98 3.48 13.39 -16.84
CA GLY A 98 4.16 12.12 -17.00
C GLY A 98 3.97 11.20 -15.80
N THR A 99 4.88 10.24 -15.66
CA THR A 99 4.87 9.29 -14.54
C THR A 99 5.94 9.68 -13.54
N VAL A 100 5.56 9.73 -12.26
CA VAL A 100 6.47 9.92 -11.13
C VAL A 100 6.56 8.63 -10.33
N GLU A 101 7.77 8.24 -9.99
CA GLU A 101 8.06 7.07 -9.15
C GLU A 101 8.49 7.55 -7.77
N ALA A 102 7.83 7.06 -6.74
CA ALA A 102 8.08 7.39 -5.35
C ALA A 102 8.39 6.12 -4.56
N ASN A 103 9.32 6.20 -3.63
CA ASN A 103 9.69 5.08 -2.77
C ASN A 103 8.75 5.00 -1.56
N ALA A 104 8.38 3.78 -1.17
CA ALA A 104 7.68 3.47 0.05
C ALA A 104 8.31 2.26 0.75
N LEU A 105 8.30 2.23 2.08
CA LEU A 105 8.81 1.10 2.86
C LEU A 105 7.68 0.12 3.18
N THR A 106 7.91 -1.20 3.10
CA THR A 106 6.88 -2.16 3.51
C THR A 106 6.66 -2.15 5.03
N ALA A 107 5.41 -2.17 5.49
CA ALA A 107 5.09 -2.40 6.91
C ALA A 107 4.71 -3.85 7.23
N ALA A 108 4.78 -4.76 6.24
CA ALA A 108 4.45 -6.15 6.48
C ALA A 108 5.48 -6.80 7.42
N ARG A 109 5.02 -7.33 8.56
CA ARG A 109 5.87 -8.00 9.57
C ARG A 109 6.65 -9.20 9.01
N SER A 110 6.13 -9.82 7.94
CA SER A 110 6.81 -10.90 7.20
C SER A 110 7.47 -10.43 5.90
N GLY A 111 7.35 -9.14 5.55
CA GLY A 111 7.86 -8.56 4.31
C GLY A 111 7.21 -9.07 3.02
N VAL A 112 6.13 -9.88 3.09
CA VAL A 112 5.55 -10.52 1.91
C VAL A 112 4.02 -10.56 1.94
N HIS A 113 3.38 -10.00 0.91
CA HIS A 113 1.94 -9.95 0.71
C HIS A 113 1.42 -11.19 -0.02
N THR A 114 0.16 -11.60 0.17
CA THR A 114 -0.47 -12.58 -0.72
C THR A 114 -0.78 -11.96 -2.07
N THR A 115 -0.96 -12.79 -3.10
CA THR A 115 -1.43 -12.31 -4.41
C THR A 115 -2.79 -11.61 -4.30
N ALA A 116 -3.71 -12.15 -3.50
CA ALA A 116 -5.04 -11.54 -3.30
C ALA A 116 -4.95 -10.17 -2.62
N GLU A 117 -4.18 -10.04 -1.53
CA GLU A 117 -3.94 -8.76 -0.84
C GLU A 117 -3.32 -7.72 -1.80
N TYR A 118 -2.35 -8.14 -2.61
CA TYR A 118 -1.69 -7.29 -3.59
C TYR A 118 -2.65 -6.80 -4.68
N ASP A 119 -3.40 -7.70 -5.31
CA ASP A 119 -4.32 -7.37 -6.38
C ASP A 119 -5.47 -6.48 -5.91
N LEU A 120 -6.03 -6.77 -4.72
CA LEU A 120 -7.07 -5.93 -4.11
C LEU A 120 -6.54 -4.54 -3.74
N SER A 121 -5.30 -4.45 -3.25
CA SER A 121 -4.69 -3.15 -2.93
C SER A 121 -4.47 -2.31 -4.19
N ARG A 122 -4.00 -2.92 -5.28
CA ARG A 122 -3.85 -2.24 -6.58
C ARG A 122 -5.20 -1.80 -7.16
N ALA A 123 -6.23 -2.64 -7.03
CA ALA A 123 -7.58 -2.29 -7.46
C ALA A 123 -8.10 -1.06 -6.68
N LEU A 124 -7.85 -0.99 -5.37
CA LEU A 124 -8.21 0.18 -4.57
C LEU A 124 -7.45 1.45 -5.02
N LEU A 125 -6.13 1.36 -5.24
CA LEU A 125 -5.33 2.49 -5.74
C LEU A 125 -5.84 3.00 -7.10
N ALA A 126 -6.10 2.10 -8.04
CA ALA A 126 -6.61 2.44 -9.36
C ALA A 126 -7.98 3.15 -9.28
N ARG A 127 -8.84 2.70 -8.36
CA ARG A 127 -10.16 3.32 -8.16
C ARG A 127 -10.11 4.65 -7.44
N LEU A 128 -9.17 4.85 -6.51
CA LEU A 128 -8.91 6.16 -5.92
C LEU A 128 -8.46 7.16 -6.98
N ALA A 129 -7.48 6.78 -7.83
CA ALA A 129 -7.02 7.61 -8.94
C ALA A 129 -8.12 7.93 -9.96
N ALA A 130 -9.05 7.00 -10.18
CA ALA A 130 -10.21 7.21 -11.05
C ALA A 130 -11.34 8.06 -10.41
N GLY A 131 -11.19 8.46 -9.13
CA GLY A 131 -12.24 9.15 -8.37
C GLY A 131 -13.48 8.29 -8.09
N ALA A 132 -13.41 6.98 -8.30
CA ALA A 132 -14.53 6.06 -8.14
C ALA A 132 -14.80 5.69 -6.67
N VAL A 133 -13.82 5.92 -5.80
CA VAL A 133 -13.88 5.74 -4.34
C VAL A 133 -13.04 6.83 -3.68
N THR A 134 -13.20 7.03 -2.37
CA THR A 134 -12.45 8.02 -1.59
C THR A 134 -11.63 7.35 -0.50
N VAL A 135 -10.73 8.10 0.14
CA VAL A 135 -9.95 7.63 1.31
C VAL A 135 -10.76 7.59 2.62
N ASP A 136 -12.02 8.05 2.62
CA ASP A 136 -12.83 8.16 3.83
C ASP A 136 -13.21 6.82 4.48
N PRO A 137 -13.56 5.75 3.73
CA PRO A 137 -13.92 4.47 4.33
C PRO A 137 -12.79 3.83 5.15
N PRO A 138 -11.52 3.74 4.68
CA PRO A 138 -10.40 3.30 5.51
C PRO A 138 -10.23 4.10 6.82
N LEU A 139 -10.30 5.44 6.73
CA LEU A 139 -10.16 6.32 7.89
C LEU A 139 -11.32 6.14 8.88
N THR A 140 -12.55 6.06 8.37
CA THR A 140 -13.76 5.85 9.18
C THR A 140 -13.69 4.52 9.92
N TRP A 141 -13.29 3.45 9.22
CA TRP A 141 -13.10 2.14 9.81
C TRP A 141 -12.05 2.16 10.93
N ARG A 142 -10.90 2.81 10.70
CA ARG A 142 -9.85 2.87 11.72
C ARG A 142 -10.28 3.67 12.95
N ARG A 143 -11.00 4.77 12.77
CA ARG A 143 -11.56 5.58 13.88
C ARG A 143 -12.59 4.83 14.70
N ALA A 144 -13.36 3.92 14.09
CA ALA A 144 -14.32 3.07 14.80
C ALA A 144 -13.64 1.94 15.60
N ARG A 145 -12.36 1.64 15.34
CA ARG A 145 -11.63 0.49 15.89
C ARG A 145 -10.28 0.90 16.50
N ARG A 146 -10.25 2.02 17.22
CA ARG A 146 -9.02 2.60 17.79
C ARG A 146 -8.25 1.61 18.65
N ASP A 147 -8.95 0.85 19.49
CA ASP A 147 -8.34 -0.10 20.43
C ASP A 147 -8.23 -1.53 19.87
N ALA A 148 -8.73 -1.77 18.66
CA ALA A 148 -8.64 -3.08 18.04
C ALA A 148 -7.23 -3.30 17.46
N GLY A 149 -6.77 -4.55 17.59
CA GLY A 149 -5.55 -5.03 16.93
C GLY A 149 -5.67 -5.06 15.41
N ALA A 150 -4.61 -5.54 14.75
CA ALA A 150 -4.64 -5.70 13.32
C ALA A 150 -5.69 -6.72 12.88
N PRO A 151 -6.45 -6.44 11.80
CA PRO A 151 -7.38 -7.43 11.27
C PRO A 151 -6.61 -8.68 10.86
N SER A 152 -7.27 -9.83 10.95
CA SER A 152 -6.77 -11.04 10.31
C SER A 152 -6.67 -10.82 8.80
N ARG A 153 -5.93 -11.72 8.12
CA ARG A 153 -5.79 -11.66 6.66
C ARG A 153 -7.14 -11.68 5.94
N ALA A 154 -8.04 -12.58 6.33
CA ALA A 154 -9.34 -12.73 5.69
C ALA A 154 -10.18 -11.44 5.83
N GLU A 155 -10.23 -10.88 7.05
CA GLU A 155 -10.89 -9.61 7.30
C GLU A 155 -10.23 -8.47 6.50
N GLY A 156 -8.90 -8.47 6.37
CA GLY A 156 -8.17 -7.50 5.56
C GLY A 156 -8.55 -7.55 4.08
N GLU A 157 -8.64 -8.75 3.49
CA GLU A 157 -9.07 -8.92 2.10
C GLU A 157 -10.54 -8.52 1.89
N GLU A 158 -11.42 -8.80 2.85
CA GLU A 158 -12.82 -8.33 2.82
C GLU A 158 -12.92 -6.80 2.88
N LEU A 159 -12.13 -6.17 3.77
CA LEU A 159 -12.04 -4.72 3.87
C LEU A 159 -11.59 -4.09 2.55
N LEU A 160 -10.51 -4.60 1.94
CA LEU A 160 -10.00 -4.08 0.68
C LEU A 160 -11.03 -4.19 -0.44
N ARG A 161 -11.74 -5.32 -0.53
CA ARG A 161 -12.79 -5.53 -1.53
C ARG A 161 -13.93 -4.53 -1.34
N ALA A 162 -14.43 -4.39 -0.11
CA ALA A 162 -15.51 -3.46 0.16
C ALA A 162 -15.13 -2.00 -0.09
N TRP A 163 -13.90 -1.58 0.28
CA TRP A 163 -13.40 -0.24 -0.03
C TRP A 163 -13.23 -0.02 -1.53
N ALA A 164 -12.71 -1.02 -2.25
CA ALA A 164 -12.65 -0.97 -3.70
C ALA A 164 -14.04 -0.92 -4.34
N GLU A 165 -15.08 -1.49 -3.73
CA GLU A 165 -16.46 -1.38 -4.23
C GLU A 165 -17.12 -0.04 -3.85
N GLY A 166 -16.49 0.79 -3.01
CA GLY A 166 -17.06 2.03 -2.48
C GLY A 166 -18.05 1.80 -1.33
N GLY A 167 -18.09 0.59 -0.78
CA GLY A 167 -19.00 0.22 0.29
C GLY A 167 -18.51 0.63 1.69
N PRO A 168 -19.42 0.99 2.61
CA PRO A 168 -19.09 1.12 4.01
C PRO A 168 -18.81 -0.26 4.60
N VAL A 169 -17.78 -0.39 5.44
CA VAL A 169 -17.52 -1.65 6.16
C VAL A 169 -17.94 -1.50 7.60
N SER A 170 -18.84 -2.37 8.04
CA SER A 170 -19.25 -2.45 9.45
C SER A 170 -18.07 -2.90 10.29
N ALA A 171 -17.78 -2.17 11.36
CA ALA A 171 -16.86 -2.61 12.40
C ALA A 171 -17.54 -3.73 13.21
N ARG A 172 -17.50 -4.97 12.73
CA ARG A 172 -17.90 -6.13 13.53
C ARG A 172 -16.81 -6.53 14.51
#